data_AF-A0A7Y0A733-F1
#
_entry.id   AF-A0A7Y0A733-F1
#
_cell.length_a   1.000
_cell.length_b   1.000
_cell.length_c   1.000
_cell.angle_alpha   90.00
_cell.angle_beta   90.00
_cell.angle_gamma   90.00
#
_symmetry.space_group_name_H-M   'P 1'
#
loop_
_entity.id
_entity.type
_entity.pdbx_description
1 polymer ?
#
loop_
_entity_poly.entity_id
_entity_poly.type
_entity_poly.pdbx_seq_one_letter_code
_entity_poly.pdbx_strand_id
1 'polypeptide(L)'
;MRINIVLYIVYGLFLMLETFDFLEMLHTKPADYSPTYSLVNVIFYQMEMFICFLCAFTLIILVSTRQSLKLLFFISLALLIFRIGTVYYLYFYETEERWVPFIYKRANDFSMLFRRTLVPGQLIVSFITVWYSVKALRTEKK
;
A
#
# COMPACT_ATOMS: atom_id res chain seq x y z
N MET A 1 4.79 -13.01 -6.92
CA MET A 1 5.31 -11.71 -7.43
C MET A 1 4.30 -10.92 -8.25
N ARG A 2 3.78 -11.41 -9.40
CA ARG A 2 2.85 -10.62 -10.25
C ARG A 2 1.57 -10.17 -9.53
N ILE A 3 0.97 -11.05 -8.73
CA ILE A 3 -0.19 -10.69 -7.89
C ILE A 3 0.18 -9.58 -6.89
N ASN A 4 1.38 -9.64 -6.33
CA ASN A 4 1.87 -8.63 -5.39
C ASN A 4 1.99 -7.25 -6.07
N ILE A 5 2.52 -7.22 -7.30
CA ILE A 5 2.56 -6.01 -8.13
C ILE A 5 1.15 -5.44 -8.33
N VAL A 6 0.19 -6.28 -8.73
CA VAL A 6 -1.20 -5.84 -8.96
C VAL A 6 -1.81 -5.26 -7.68
N LEU A 7 -1.63 -5.92 -6.53
CA LEU A 7 -2.16 -5.46 -5.25
C LEU A 7 -1.59 -4.09 -4.84
N TYR A 8 -0.29 -3.85 -5.08
CA TYR A 8 0.31 -2.55 -4.81
C TYR A 8 -0.17 -1.47 -5.79
N ILE A 9 -0.27 -1.78 -7.09
CA ILE A 9 -0.75 -0.81 -8.09
C ILE A 9 -2.21 -0.43 -7.84
N VAL A 10 -3.09 -1.42 -7.68
CA VAL A 10 -4.53 -1.18 -7.48
C VAL A 10 -4.75 -0.33 -6.23
N TYR A 11 -4.06 -0.64 -5.13
CA TYR A 11 -4.19 0.13 -3.91
C TYR A 11 -3.55 1.52 -4.01
N GLY A 12 -2.41 1.66 -4.69
CA GLY A 12 -1.80 2.97 -4.97
C GLY A 12 -2.71 3.87 -5.82
N LEU A 13 -3.34 3.31 -6.86
CA LEU A 13 -4.32 4.03 -7.69
C LEU A 13 -5.56 4.43 -6.88
N PHE A 14 -6.03 3.56 -6.00
CA PHE A 14 -7.12 3.87 -5.08
C PHE A 14 -6.79 5.08 -4.19
N LEU A 15 -5.61 5.10 -3.56
CA LEU A 15 -5.15 6.23 -2.75
C LEU A 15 -4.92 7.51 -3.57
N MET A 16 -4.54 7.38 -4.84
CA MET A 16 -4.42 8.51 -5.77
C MET A 16 -5.78 9.16 -6.03
N LEU A 17 -6.82 8.36 -6.26
CA LEU A 17 -8.19 8.88 -6.43
C LEU A 17 -8.64 9.61 -5.17
N GLU A 18 -8.43 9.03 -3.99
CA GLU A 18 -8.73 9.70 -2.72
C GLU A 18 -7.99 11.04 -2.57
N THR A 19 -6.74 11.10 -3.03
CA THR A 19 -5.95 12.33 -2.99
C THR A 19 -6.51 13.39 -3.94
N PHE A 20 -6.91 13.02 -5.15
CA PHE A 20 -7.52 13.94 -6.11
C PHE A 20 -8.86 14.49 -5.62
N ASP A 21 -9.72 13.62 -5.08
CA ASP A 21 -11.00 14.03 -4.50
C ASP A 21 -10.79 15.07 -3.38
N PHE A 22 -9.77 14.89 -2.53
CA PHE A 22 -9.43 15.89 -1.52
C PHE A 22 -8.97 17.22 -2.12
N LEU A 23 -8.08 17.17 -3.13
CA LEU A 23 -7.58 18.39 -3.76
C LEU A 23 -8.69 19.18 -4.45
N GLU A 24 -9.64 18.50 -5.10
CA GLU A 24 -10.80 19.13 -5.73
C GLU A 24 -11.68 19.87 -4.69
N MET A 25 -11.86 19.27 -3.51
CA MET A 25 -12.63 19.86 -2.42
C MET A 25 -11.98 21.08 -1.77
N LEU A 26 -10.67 21.28 -1.91
CA LEU A 26 -10.02 22.54 -1.52
C LEU A 26 -10.47 23.72 -2.40
N HIS A 27 -10.85 23.45 -3.65
CA HIS A 27 -11.24 24.47 -4.63
C HIS A 27 -12.75 24.68 -4.72
N THR A 28 -13.55 23.61 -4.56
CA THR A 28 -15.00 23.65 -4.74
C THR A 28 -15.70 23.09 -3.50
N LYS A 29 -15.74 23.87 -2.42
CA LYS A 29 -16.40 23.45 -1.17
C LYS A 29 -17.91 23.51 -1.35
N PRO A 30 -18.64 22.38 -1.41
CA PRO A 30 -20.11 22.41 -1.43
C PRO A 30 -20.61 23.03 -0.12
N ALA A 31 -21.65 23.86 -0.19
CA ALA A 31 -22.13 24.66 0.95
C ALA A 31 -22.46 23.84 2.21
N ASP A 32 -22.86 22.57 2.04
CA ASP A 32 -23.27 21.67 3.14
C ASP A 32 -22.21 20.62 3.53
N TYR A 33 -21.01 20.69 2.94
CA TYR A 33 -19.97 19.69 3.08
C TYR A 33 -18.73 20.30 3.77
N SER A 34 -18.45 19.88 5.00
CA SER A 34 -17.18 20.16 5.67
C SER A 34 -16.26 18.92 5.60
N PRO A 35 -14.97 19.08 5.25
CA PRO A 35 -14.03 17.98 5.30
C PRO A 35 -13.86 17.52 6.76
N THR A 36 -14.03 16.23 7.01
CA THR A 36 -13.82 15.61 8.32
C THR A 36 -12.34 15.43 8.66
N TYR A 37 -11.41 15.77 7.76
CA TYR A 37 -9.98 15.53 7.92
C TYR A 37 -9.14 16.76 7.60
N SER A 38 -7.95 16.78 8.18
CA SER A 38 -6.94 17.81 8.01
C SER A 38 -5.97 17.45 6.88
N LEU A 39 -5.16 18.43 6.47
CA LEU A 39 -4.02 18.25 5.55
C LEU A 39 -3.12 17.07 5.97
N VAL A 40 -3.01 16.81 7.28
CA VAL A 40 -2.19 15.74 7.85
C VAL A 40 -2.64 14.36 7.35
N ASN A 41 -3.95 14.11 7.25
CA ASN A 41 -4.47 12.80 6.85
C ASN A 41 -4.17 12.50 5.38
N VAL A 42 -4.23 13.54 4.54
CA VAL A 42 -3.92 13.45 3.11
C VAL A 42 -2.45 13.19 2.88
N ILE A 43 -1.57 13.80 3.68
CA ILE A 43 -0.13 13.49 3.64
C ILE A 43 0.11 12.00 3.92
N PHE A 44 -0.60 11.39 4.87
CA PHE A 44 -0.47 9.95 5.12
C PHE A 44 -0.94 9.10 3.95
N TYR A 45 -2.01 9.48 3.27
CA TYR A 45 -2.49 8.78 2.08
C TYR A 45 -1.51 8.90 0.92
N GLN A 46 -0.94 10.08 0.71
CA GLN A 46 0.11 10.30 -0.28
C GLN A 46 1.38 9.51 0.04
N MET A 47 1.81 9.49 1.30
CA MET A 47 2.94 8.65 1.74
C MET A 47 2.67 7.18 1.46
N GLU A 48 1.49 6.67 1.80
CA GLU A 48 1.15 5.27 1.54
C GLU A 48 1.05 4.97 0.04
N MET A 49 0.52 5.88 -0.76
CA MET A 49 0.49 5.79 -2.21
C MET A 49 1.90 5.67 -2.78
N PHE A 50 2.83 6.54 -2.38
CA PHE A 50 4.22 6.48 -2.81
C PHE A 50 4.89 5.16 -2.40
N ILE A 51 4.65 4.68 -1.17
CA ILE A 51 5.13 3.39 -0.70
C ILE A 51 4.61 2.26 -1.60
N CYS A 52 3.33 2.28 -1.96
CA CYS A 52 2.74 1.26 -2.82
C CYS A 52 3.36 1.27 -4.22
N PHE A 53 3.49 2.44 -4.84
CA PHE A 53 4.14 2.54 -6.15
C PHE A 53 5.62 2.15 -6.10
N LEU A 54 6.36 2.54 -5.07
CA LEU A 54 7.75 2.14 -4.88
C LEU A 54 7.88 0.60 -4.80
N CYS A 55 7.05 -0.05 -4.00
CA CYS A 55 7.00 -1.51 -3.90
C CYS A 55 6.64 -2.15 -5.25
N ALA A 56 5.62 -1.64 -5.94
CA ALA A 56 5.19 -2.15 -7.24
C ALA A 56 6.30 -2.05 -8.29
N PHE A 57 6.90 -0.87 -8.45
CA PHE A 57 7.97 -0.64 -9.43
C PHE A 57 9.21 -1.46 -9.14
N THR A 58 9.60 -1.59 -7.86
CA THR A 58 10.72 -2.47 -7.48
C THR A 58 10.46 -3.92 -7.91
N LEU A 59 9.26 -4.43 -7.66
CA LEU A 59 8.88 -5.78 -8.08
C LEU A 59 8.78 -5.93 -9.60
N ILE A 60 8.31 -4.91 -10.33
CA ILE A 60 8.29 -4.89 -11.80
C ILE A 60 9.71 -4.98 -12.36
N ILE A 61 10.63 -4.16 -11.84
CA ILE A 61 12.04 -4.17 -12.27
C ILE A 61 12.64 -5.54 -12.02
N LEU A 62 12.43 -6.13 -10.85
CA LEU A 62 12.91 -7.48 -10.51
C LEU A 62 12.42 -8.55 -11.49
N VAL A 63 11.12 -8.55 -11.80
CA VAL A 63 10.52 -9.51 -12.72
C VAL A 63 11.01 -9.29 -14.16
N SER A 64 11.16 -8.03 -14.56
CA SER A 64 11.53 -7.66 -15.94
C SER A 64 13.00 -7.91 -16.24
N THR A 65 13.87 -7.72 -15.25
CA THR A 65 15.33 -7.89 -15.40
C THR A 65 15.83 -9.31 -15.10
N ARG A 66 14.92 -10.25 -14.79
CA ARG A 66 15.23 -11.68 -14.55
C ARG A 66 16.41 -11.89 -13.60
N GLN A 67 16.37 -11.20 -12.46
CA GLN A 67 17.43 -11.26 -11.46
C GLN A 67 17.64 -12.68 -10.89
N SER A 68 18.82 -12.93 -10.32
CA SER A 68 19.13 -14.20 -9.66
C SER A 68 18.14 -14.50 -8.51
N LEU A 69 17.89 -15.79 -8.24
CA LEU A 69 16.98 -16.21 -7.16
C LEU A 69 17.40 -15.65 -5.79
N LYS A 70 18.71 -15.52 -5.54
CA LYS A 70 19.24 -14.93 -4.30
C LYS A 70 18.81 -13.47 -4.17
N LEU A 71 19.01 -12.68 -5.23
CA LEU A 71 18.64 -11.26 -5.23
C LEU A 71 17.12 -11.08 -5.12
N LEU A 72 16.35 -11.91 -5.83
CA LEU A 72 14.88 -11.94 -5.71
C LEU A 72 14.42 -12.21 -4.29
N PHE A 73 15.05 -13.17 -3.59
CA PHE A 73 14.75 -13.47 -2.20
C PHE A 73 15.07 -12.29 -1.28
N PHE A 74 16.30 -11.75 -1.35
CA PHE A 74 16.72 -10.65 -0.47
C PHE A 74 15.85 -9.42 -0.64
N ILE A 75 15.54 -9.02 -1.88
CA ILE A 75 14.70 -7.84 -2.11
C ILE A 75 13.25 -8.12 -1.71
N SER A 76 12.70 -9.32 -1.98
CA SER A 76 11.35 -9.67 -1.53
C SER A 76 11.22 -9.65 -0.01
N LEU A 77 12.25 -10.11 0.71
CA LEU A 77 12.30 -10.06 2.17
C LEU A 77 12.42 -8.63 2.69
N ALA A 78 13.29 -7.82 2.08
CA ALA A 78 13.45 -6.40 2.44
C ALA A 78 12.14 -5.62 2.23
N LEU A 79 11.46 -5.83 1.09
CA LEU A 79 10.16 -5.22 0.81
C LEU A 79 9.08 -5.67 1.79
N LEU A 80 9.08 -6.94 2.21
CA LEU A 80 8.14 -7.43 3.22
C LEU A 80 8.37 -6.74 4.57
N ILE A 81 9.62 -6.67 5.05
CA ILE A 81 9.96 -6.00 6.30
C ILE A 81 9.60 -4.52 6.24
N PHE A 82 9.96 -3.85 5.14
CA PHE A 82 9.60 -2.47 4.88
C PHE A 82 8.09 -2.26 4.89
N ARG A 83 7.31 -3.15 4.24
CA ARG A 83 5.85 -3.03 4.22
C ARG A 83 5.24 -3.26 5.60
N ILE A 84 5.72 -4.24 6.37
CA ILE A 84 5.27 -4.44 7.76
C ILE A 84 5.55 -3.19 8.60
N GLY A 85 6.75 -2.64 8.50
CA GLY A 85 7.15 -1.43 9.24
C GLY A 85 6.30 -0.22 8.87
N THR A 86 6.07 0.01 7.58
CA THR A 86 5.23 1.13 7.12
C THR A 86 3.76 0.94 7.48
N VAL A 87 3.22 -0.28 7.40
CA VAL A 87 1.86 -0.57 7.87
C VAL A 87 1.76 -0.32 9.38
N TYR A 88 2.72 -0.80 10.17
CA TYR A 88 2.75 -0.53 11.61
C TYR A 88 2.80 0.97 11.90
N TYR A 89 3.67 1.71 11.22
CA TYR A 89 3.81 3.16 11.42
C TYR A 89 2.56 3.94 11.03
N LEU A 90 1.98 3.62 9.87
CA LEU A 90 0.82 4.34 9.33
C LEU A 90 -0.47 4.03 10.09
N TYR A 91 -0.59 2.81 10.62
CA TYR A 91 -1.87 2.34 11.14
C TYR A 91 -1.92 2.08 12.66
N PHE A 92 -0.79 1.86 13.32
CA PHE A 92 -0.75 1.43 14.73
C PHE A 92 0.09 2.32 15.65
N TYR A 93 1.16 2.96 15.15
CA TYR A 93 2.13 3.64 16.01
C TYR A 93 1.72 5.06 16.45
N GLU A 94 1.03 5.83 15.61
CA GLU A 94 0.59 7.19 15.97
C GLU A 94 -0.94 7.32 15.90
N THR A 95 -1.51 7.74 17.04
CA THR A 95 -2.88 7.60 17.48
C THR A 95 -3.89 8.61 16.92
N GLU A 96 -5.13 8.11 16.79
CA GLU A 96 -6.45 8.77 16.68
C GLU A 96 -6.71 9.81 15.57
N GLU A 97 -5.82 10.78 15.30
CA GLU A 97 -6.11 11.84 14.32
C GLU A 97 -5.87 11.44 12.85
N ARG A 98 -4.97 10.48 12.60
CA ARG A 98 -4.65 9.98 11.25
C ARG A 98 -5.75 9.10 10.64
N TRP A 99 -6.61 8.56 11.51
CA TRP A 99 -7.70 7.65 11.16
C TRP A 99 -9.06 8.35 11.22
N VAL A 100 -9.13 9.63 10.87
CA VAL A 100 -10.44 10.25 10.69
C VAL A 100 -10.99 9.85 9.32
N PRO A 101 -12.08 9.08 9.29
CA PRO A 101 -12.60 8.48 8.06
C PRO A 101 -13.06 9.48 7.00
N PHE A 102 -13.04 9.01 5.75
CA PHE A 102 -13.48 9.74 4.54
C PHE A 102 -14.90 10.37 4.66
N ILE A 103 -15.09 11.47 3.93
CA ILE A 103 -16.18 12.42 3.82
C ILE A 103 -17.46 11.66 3.47
N TYR A 104 -18.53 11.96 4.21
CA TYR A 104 -19.83 11.28 4.19
C TYR A 104 -19.77 9.83 4.66
N LYS A 105 -20.73 9.47 5.52
CA LYS A 105 -20.93 8.11 6.05
C LYS A 105 -20.87 6.98 4.99
N ARG A 106 -21.01 7.26 3.69
CA ARG A 106 -20.95 6.27 2.59
C ARG A 106 -19.59 6.07 1.91
N ALA A 107 -18.77 7.11 1.70
CA ALA A 107 -17.44 6.92 1.09
C ALA A 107 -16.46 6.28 2.09
N ASN A 108 -16.73 6.50 3.38
CA ASN A 108 -16.03 5.88 4.49
C ASN A 108 -16.02 4.34 4.42
N ASP A 109 -17.17 3.72 4.19
CA ASP A 109 -17.28 2.26 4.18
C ASP A 109 -16.47 1.64 3.03
N PHE A 110 -16.44 2.31 1.88
CA PHE A 110 -15.66 1.89 0.72
C PHE A 110 -14.15 2.03 0.96
N SER A 111 -13.71 3.16 1.51
CA SER A 111 -12.30 3.37 1.86
C SER A 111 -11.80 2.40 2.93
N MET A 112 -12.57 2.23 4.00
CA MET A 112 -12.27 1.25 5.04
C MET A 112 -12.23 -0.18 4.49
N LEU A 113 -13.14 -0.53 3.58
CA LEU A 113 -13.13 -1.84 2.93
C LEU A 113 -11.84 -2.05 2.13
N PHE A 114 -11.42 -1.10 1.30
CA PHE A 114 -10.19 -1.23 0.50
C PHE A 114 -8.94 -1.33 1.39
N ARG A 115 -8.84 -0.51 2.43
CA ARG A 115 -7.73 -0.56 3.40
C ARG A 115 -7.68 -1.90 4.13
N ARG A 116 -8.83 -2.36 4.66
CA ARG A 116 -8.93 -3.62 5.42
C ARG A 116 -8.75 -4.88 4.56
N THR A 117 -8.88 -4.78 3.24
CA THR A 117 -8.71 -5.91 2.32
C THR A 117 -7.34 -5.90 1.62
N LEU A 118 -6.98 -4.79 0.99
CA LEU A 118 -5.78 -4.71 0.15
C LEU A 118 -4.50 -4.62 0.98
N VAL A 119 -4.49 -3.92 2.13
CA VAL A 119 -3.28 -3.84 2.97
C VAL A 119 -2.92 -5.20 3.57
N PRO A 120 -3.85 -5.95 4.21
CA PRO A 120 -3.54 -7.32 4.63
C PRO A 120 -3.24 -8.24 3.45
N GLY A 121 -3.93 -8.08 2.32
CA GLY A 121 -3.67 -8.84 1.11
C GLY A 121 -2.22 -8.68 0.60
N GLN A 122 -1.70 -7.46 0.58
CA GLN A 122 -0.30 -7.18 0.21
C GLN A 122 0.68 -7.92 1.12
N LEU A 123 0.44 -7.91 2.44
CA LEU A 123 1.29 -8.60 3.40
C LEU A 123 1.24 -10.12 3.20
N ILE A 124 0.04 -10.70 3.11
CA ILE A 124 -0.16 -12.15 2.92
C ILE A 124 0.55 -12.62 1.64
N VAL A 125 0.35 -11.93 0.51
CA VAL A 125 0.98 -12.29 -0.76
C VAL A 125 2.49 -12.07 -0.74
N SER A 126 2.98 -11.07 0.00
CA SER A 126 4.41 -10.85 0.22
C SER A 126 5.04 -11.99 1.03
N PHE A 127 4.39 -12.43 2.12
CA PHE A 127 4.81 -13.61 2.89
C PHE A 127 4.85 -14.87 2.03
N ILE A 128 3.79 -15.13 1.26
CA ILE A 128 3.72 -16.26 0.33
C ILE A 128 4.86 -16.19 -0.69
N THR A 129 5.15 -15.00 -1.23
CA THR A 129 6.25 -14.81 -2.18
C THR A 129 7.61 -15.13 -1.55
N VAL A 130 7.89 -14.64 -0.35
CA VAL A 130 9.14 -14.95 0.38
C VAL A 130 9.24 -16.45 0.64
N TRP A 131 8.15 -17.09 1.08
CA TRP A 131 8.11 -18.53 1.33
C TRP A 131 8.45 -19.37 0.10
N TYR A 132 7.87 -19.04 -1.06
CA TYR A 132 8.20 -19.72 -2.31
C TYR A 132 9.65 -19.47 -2.75
N SER A 133 10.18 -18.27 -2.55
CA SER A 133 11.60 -17.97 -2.83
C SER A 133 12.54 -18.80 -1.95
N VAL A 134 12.21 -19.01 -0.67
CA VAL A 134 12.98 -19.90 0.22
C VAL A 134 12.97 -21.34 -0.29
N LYS A 135 11.81 -21.85 -0.73
CA LYS A 135 11.70 -23.19 -1.31
C LYS A 135 12.56 -23.33 -2.56
N ALA A 136 12.49 -22.36 -3.48
CA ALA A 136 13.26 -22.38 -4.72
C ALA A 136 14.77 -22.37 -4.46
N LEU A 137 15.24 -21.54 -3.52
CA LEU A 137 16.65 -21.50 -3.12
C LEU A 137 17.17 -22.80 -2.49
N ARG A 138 16.31 -23.57 -1.82
CA ARG A 138 16.67 -24.89 -1.26
C ARG A 138 16.82 -25.94 -2.36
N THR A 139 16.02 -25.84 -3.42
CA THR A 139 16.09 -26.77 -4.56
C THR A 139 17.32 -26.51 -5.42
N GLU A 140 17.75 -25.27 -5.64
CA GLU A 140 19.01 -24.97 -6.36
C GLU A 140 20.28 -25.50 -5.67
N LYS A 141 20.21 -25.78 -4.35
CA LYS A 141 21.35 -26.30 -3.59
C LYS A 141 21.44 -27.84 -3.59
N LYS A 142 20.41 -28.54 -4.07
CA LYS A 142 20.37 -30.01 -4.18
C LYS A 142 20.72 -30.44 -5.59
#